data_AF-A0A358TYW1-F1
#
_entry.id   AF-A0A358TYW1-F1
#
_cell.length_a   1.000
_cell.length_b   1.000
_cell.length_c   1.000
_cell.angle_alpha   90.00
_cell.angle_beta   90.00
_cell.angle_gamma   90.00
#
_symmetry.space_group_name_H-M   'P 1'
#
loop_
_entity.id
_entity.type
_entity.pdbx_description
1 polymer ?
#
loop_
_entity_poly.entity_id
_entity_poly.type
_entity_poly.pdbx_seq_one_letter_code
_entity_poly.pdbx_strand_id
1 'polypeptide(L)'
;MSKRNIENFLDPKYLEEILASFSKATGLHIEAVNRKGETLAILGNKSRNHFCQFIRSHSKGEKKCLDSYKEATLEAAKWNEPYFFRCHAGLIIWAVPIIVDNVFLGSIICGQVLLWKPDEFFLQQLKKSNPKNIDFDTLLQRVKDLPISSPEQSQAAADMLFVVVNHLVNRNIHTMEAENAYHLERLQIKADLENRKKKNISGFTDYGTYLKNERRFLSYIRLGDKTKAQSTLKNLLTDLLTKTAGEKATIKIRILELASLSSRAAVEGGADAEQVMVKLQDFNNEVESIERIEEFFFKVHKVIAEFLDGIFKLADKKHLSLVNNARNFIMENYHKPLTLKATADYLFISPSHL
;
A
#
# COMPACT_ATOMS: atom_id res chain seq x y z
N MET A 1 -7.24 11.61 15.51
CA MET A 1 -5.98 11.42 14.75
C MET A 1 -5.29 10.16 15.26
N SER A 2 -5.35 9.07 14.51
CA SER A 2 -4.77 7.78 14.92
C SER A 2 -3.23 7.86 14.93
N LYS A 3 -2.60 7.40 16.03
CA LYS A 3 -1.14 7.32 16.17
C LYS A 3 -0.60 6.32 15.14
N ARG A 4 -0.06 6.82 14.03
CA ARG A 4 0.69 6.04 13.04
C ARG A 4 2.08 5.72 13.63
N ASN A 5 2.18 4.61 14.37
CA ASN A 5 3.44 4.10 14.93
C ASN A 5 4.16 3.22 13.89
N ILE A 6 5.50 3.21 13.91
CA ILE A 6 6.37 2.36 13.05
C ILE A 6 5.92 0.89 13.04
N GLU A 7 5.48 0.38 14.19
CA GLU A 7 4.99 -0.99 14.38
C GLU A 7 3.78 -1.35 13.51
N ASN A 8 3.00 -0.37 13.04
CA ASN A 8 1.82 -0.61 12.21
C ASN A 8 2.14 -0.66 10.70
N PHE A 9 3.36 -0.30 10.28
CA PHE A 9 3.73 -0.13 8.86
C PHE A 9 4.80 -1.09 8.37
N LEU A 10 5.36 -1.91 9.26
CA LEU A 10 6.42 -2.86 8.94
C LEU A 10 6.02 -4.19 9.55
N ASP A 11 6.00 -5.28 8.77
CA ASP A 11 6.01 -6.64 9.37
C ASP A 11 7.28 -6.72 10.24
N PRO A 12 7.13 -6.73 11.58
CA PRO A 12 8.27 -6.56 12.47
C PRO A 12 9.27 -7.71 12.32
N LYS A 13 8.79 -8.92 11.99
CA LYS A 13 9.65 -10.10 11.83
C LYS A 13 10.51 -10.02 10.57
N TYR A 14 9.92 -9.68 9.44
CA TYR A 14 10.65 -9.58 8.18
C TYR A 14 11.67 -8.43 8.19
N LEU A 15 11.29 -7.29 8.80
CA LEU A 15 12.21 -6.18 9.04
C LEU A 15 13.40 -6.61 9.90
N GLU A 16 13.13 -7.29 11.01
CA GLU A 16 14.14 -7.78 11.93
C GLU A 16 15.10 -8.76 11.25
N GLU A 17 14.60 -9.70 10.44
CA GLU A 17 15.42 -10.69 9.72
C GLU A 17 16.38 -10.05 8.70
N ILE A 18 15.89 -9.11 7.89
CA ILE A 18 16.72 -8.45 6.87
C ILE A 18 17.75 -7.54 7.52
N LEU A 19 17.34 -6.76 8.51
CA LEU A 19 18.24 -5.89 9.24
C LEU A 19 19.26 -6.70 10.06
N ALA A 20 18.88 -7.84 10.61
CA ALA A 20 19.81 -8.78 11.23
C ALA A 20 20.86 -9.29 10.22
N SER A 21 20.44 -9.62 9.01
CA SER A 21 21.35 -10.06 7.94
C SER A 21 22.32 -8.93 7.53
N PHE A 22 21.82 -7.70 7.39
CA PHE A 22 22.64 -6.52 7.14
C PHE A 22 23.68 -6.29 8.26
N SER A 23 23.25 -6.33 9.53
CA SER A 23 24.14 -6.16 10.68
C SER A 23 25.21 -7.25 10.74
N LYS A 24 24.85 -8.50 10.43
CA LYS A 24 25.79 -9.63 10.39
C LYS A 24 26.81 -9.51 9.25
N ALA A 25 26.37 -9.06 8.08
CA ALA A 25 27.24 -8.91 6.90
C ALA A 25 28.22 -7.74 7.04
N THR A 26 27.76 -6.61 7.59
CA THR A 26 28.58 -5.39 7.73
C THR A 26 29.34 -5.34 9.05
N GLY A 27 28.93 -6.11 10.05
CA GLY A 27 29.43 -6.02 11.41
C GLY A 27 29.02 -4.72 12.11
N LEU A 28 28.09 -3.94 11.55
CA LEU A 28 27.67 -2.66 12.11
C LEU A 28 26.50 -2.83 13.07
N HIS A 29 26.46 -1.99 14.10
CA HIS A 29 25.29 -1.89 14.97
C HIS A 29 24.19 -1.11 14.25
N ILE A 30 22.94 -1.56 14.44
CA ILE A 30 21.75 -0.90 13.91
C ILE A 30 20.65 -0.83 14.97
N GLU A 31 19.88 0.24 14.95
CA GLU A 31 18.72 0.40 15.83
C GLU A 31 17.65 1.29 15.19
N ALA A 32 16.37 0.97 15.42
CA ALA A 32 15.27 1.86 15.06
C ALA A 32 15.07 2.91 16.15
N VAL A 33 14.96 4.17 15.74
CA VAL A 33 14.66 5.29 16.63
C VAL A 33 13.43 6.04 16.16
N ASN A 34 12.67 6.57 17.11
CA ASN A 34 11.54 7.44 16.80
C ASN A 34 11.99 8.89 16.51
N ARG A 35 11.02 9.76 16.18
CA ARG A 35 11.25 11.19 15.90
C ARG A 35 11.89 11.99 17.06
N LYS A 36 11.93 11.44 18.27
CA LYS A 36 12.55 12.05 19.45
C LYS A 36 13.98 11.53 19.71
N GLY A 37 14.49 10.62 18.88
CA GLY A 37 15.79 9.97 19.07
C GLY A 37 15.75 8.81 20.08
N GLU A 38 14.56 8.42 20.56
CA GLU A 38 14.41 7.31 21.50
C GLU A 38 14.48 5.97 20.74
N THR A 39 15.29 5.04 21.24
CA THR A 39 15.41 3.68 20.69
C THR A 39 14.07 2.95 20.85
N LEU A 40 13.48 2.54 19.73
CA LEU A 40 12.29 1.68 19.71
C LEU A 40 12.68 0.21 19.74
N ALA A 41 13.67 -0.17 18.91
CA ALA A 41 14.15 -1.53 18.81
C ALA A 41 15.64 -1.53 18.48
N ILE A 42 16.40 -2.41 19.12
CA ILE A 42 17.74 -2.76 18.65
C ILE A 42 17.54 -3.87 17.63
N LEU A 43 18.01 -3.64 16.41
CA LEU A 43 17.71 -4.53 15.29
C LEU A 43 18.95 -5.38 15.02
N GLY A 44 18.71 -6.65 14.70
CA GLY A 44 19.79 -7.62 14.55
C GLY A 44 20.43 -8.07 15.86
N ASN A 45 21.26 -9.11 15.75
CA ASN A 45 21.83 -9.80 16.90
C ASN A 45 23.02 -9.08 17.55
N LYS A 46 23.35 -7.86 17.11
CA LYS A 46 24.50 -7.09 17.60
C LYS A 46 24.05 -5.99 18.55
N SER A 47 24.25 -6.24 19.84
CA SER A 47 24.04 -5.21 20.86
C SER A 47 24.93 -3.99 20.64
N ARG A 48 24.51 -2.86 21.20
CA ARG A 48 25.29 -1.61 21.21
C ARG A 48 26.70 -1.90 21.76
N ASN A 49 27.74 -1.29 21.21
CA ASN A 49 29.10 -1.54 21.72
C ASN A 49 29.27 -1.11 23.20
N HIS A 50 30.22 -1.71 23.91
CA HIS A 50 30.42 -1.47 25.35
C HIS A 50 30.75 -0.01 25.69
N PHE A 51 31.42 0.71 24.79
CA PHE A 51 31.71 2.13 24.95
C PHE A 51 30.41 2.96 25.00
N CYS A 52 29.52 2.78 24.03
CA CYS A 52 28.23 3.48 23.99
C CYS A 52 27.29 3.02 25.11
N GLN A 53 27.32 1.73 25.49
CA GLN A 53 26.56 1.23 26.65
C GLN A 53 26.97 1.95 27.94
N PHE A 54 28.28 2.15 28.15
CA PHE A 54 28.78 2.83 29.34
C PHE A 54 28.46 4.32 29.39
N ILE A 55 28.54 5.02 28.26
CA ILE A 55 28.12 6.43 28.22
C ILE A 55 26.63 6.54 28.54
N ARG A 56 25.80 5.65 28.00
CA ARG A 56 24.36 5.62 28.25
C ARG A 56 23.98 5.12 29.64
N SER A 57 24.87 4.45 30.38
CA SER A 57 24.60 4.10 31.79
C SER A 57 24.62 5.32 32.73
N HIS A 58 25.04 6.48 32.22
CA HIS A 58 25.05 7.76 32.95
C HIS A 58 23.99 8.70 32.37
N SER A 59 23.07 9.19 33.20
CA SER A 59 21.92 10.01 32.77
C SER A 59 22.27 11.19 31.85
N LYS A 60 23.34 11.92 32.15
CA LYS A 60 23.81 13.04 31.32
C LYS A 60 24.41 12.59 29.98
N GLY A 61 25.07 11.42 29.95
CA GLY A 61 25.60 10.83 28.71
C GLY A 61 24.49 10.27 27.83
N GLU A 62 23.51 9.60 28.44
CA GLU A 62 22.31 9.12 27.76
C GLU A 62 21.54 10.27 27.11
N LYS A 63 21.30 11.35 27.85
CA LYS A 63 20.63 12.53 27.31
C LYS A 63 21.34 13.08 26.06
N LYS A 64 22.67 13.22 26.10
CA LYS A 64 23.45 13.66 24.93
C LYS A 64 23.40 12.67 23.76
N CYS A 65 23.32 11.37 24.02
CA CYS A 65 23.11 10.37 22.96
C CYS A 65 21.74 10.59 22.28
N LEU A 66 20.68 10.73 23.08
CA LEU A 66 19.31 10.92 22.59
C LEU A 66 19.19 12.23 21.79
N ASP A 67 19.79 13.32 22.28
CA ASP A 67 19.82 14.60 21.58
C ASP A 67 20.55 14.49 20.23
N SER A 68 21.71 13.81 20.19
CA SER A 68 22.45 13.56 18.94
C SER A 68 21.61 12.76 17.93
N TYR A 69 20.90 11.74 18.39
CA TYR A 69 20.02 10.94 17.54
C TYR A 69 18.85 11.77 17.03
N LYS A 70 18.18 12.52 17.91
CA LYS A 70 17.06 13.38 17.55
C LYS A 70 17.42 14.34 16.42
N GLU A 71 18.54 15.04 16.54
CA GLU A 71 19.02 15.97 15.51
C GLU A 71 19.30 15.24 14.18
N ALA A 72 20.07 14.15 14.22
CA ALA A 72 20.41 13.39 13.02
C ALA A 72 19.18 12.80 12.31
N THR A 73 18.20 12.33 13.07
CA THR A 73 16.95 11.75 12.55
C THR A 73 16.12 12.82 11.83
N LEU A 74 16.12 14.07 12.33
CA LEU A 74 15.43 15.19 11.70
C LEU A 74 16.13 15.68 10.43
N GLU A 75 17.47 15.76 10.43
CA GLU A 75 18.24 16.12 9.22
C GLU A 75 18.09 15.05 8.12
N ALA A 76 18.19 13.77 8.46
CA ALA A 76 17.92 12.68 7.52
C ALA A 76 16.53 12.80 6.87
N ALA A 77 15.51 13.11 7.67
CA ALA A 77 14.15 13.29 7.16
C ALA A 77 14.00 14.51 6.23
N LYS A 78 14.72 15.59 6.51
CA LYS A 78 14.68 16.83 5.72
C LYS A 78 15.21 16.63 4.30
N TRP A 79 16.29 15.86 4.17
CA TRP A 79 16.93 15.59 2.88
C TRP A 79 16.40 14.32 2.21
N ASN A 80 15.66 13.49 2.95
CA ASN A 80 15.23 12.16 2.52
C ASN A 80 16.42 11.29 2.04
N GLU A 81 17.55 11.42 2.73
CA GLU A 81 18.81 10.75 2.41
C GLU A 81 19.51 10.33 3.71
N PRO A 82 20.42 9.33 3.66
CA PRO A 82 21.27 9.01 4.79
C PRO A 82 22.05 10.24 5.27
N TYR A 83 21.90 10.57 6.55
CA TYR A 83 22.62 11.68 7.16
C TYR A 83 23.74 11.18 8.05
N PHE A 84 24.99 11.40 7.62
CA PHE A 84 26.18 11.12 8.42
C PHE A 84 26.42 12.22 9.45
N PHE A 85 26.75 11.82 10.68
CA PHE A 85 27.09 12.75 11.74
C PHE A 85 28.12 12.16 12.70
N ARG A 86 28.82 13.07 13.39
CA ARG A 86 29.69 12.72 14.50
C ARG A 86 28.90 12.92 15.80
N CYS A 87 28.73 11.85 16.58
CA CYS A 87 28.03 11.96 17.85
C CYS A 87 28.86 12.75 18.88
N HIS A 88 28.23 13.17 19.99
CA HIS A 88 28.94 13.91 21.05
C HIS A 88 30.16 13.16 21.64
N ALA A 89 30.19 11.84 21.56
CA ALA A 89 31.29 10.99 22.02
C ALA A 89 32.35 10.73 20.92
N GLY A 90 32.19 11.33 19.74
CA GLY A 90 33.18 11.36 18.69
C GLY A 90 33.10 10.23 17.65
N LEU A 91 32.14 9.31 17.76
CA LEU A 91 31.93 8.23 16.79
C LEU A 91 31.17 8.73 15.56
N ILE A 92 31.43 8.08 14.42
CA ILE A 92 30.64 8.26 13.20
C ILE A 92 29.44 7.33 13.23
N ILE A 93 28.29 7.93 12.93
CA ILE A 93 26.98 7.31 12.91
C ILE A 93 26.23 7.93 11.73
N TRP A 94 25.29 7.21 11.15
CA TRP A 94 24.36 7.77 10.18
C TRP A 94 22.93 7.38 10.49
N ALA A 95 22.01 8.25 10.07
CA ALA A 95 20.58 8.07 10.20
C ALA A 95 19.96 7.89 8.82
N VAL A 96 19.25 6.78 8.61
CA VAL A 96 18.52 6.44 7.39
C VAL A 96 17.03 6.69 7.66
N PRO A 97 16.37 7.63 6.97
CA PRO A 97 15.00 8.01 7.29
C PRO A 97 14.00 6.91 6.88
N ILE A 98 12.96 6.73 7.69
CA ILE A 98 11.81 5.85 7.40
C ILE A 98 10.64 6.77 7.09
N ILE A 99 10.26 6.87 5.81
CA ILE A 99 9.16 7.73 5.34
C ILE A 99 8.12 6.89 4.61
N VAL A 100 6.87 6.91 5.09
CA VAL A 100 5.73 6.19 4.50
C VAL A 100 4.68 7.20 4.08
N ASP A 101 4.26 7.22 2.81
CA ASP A 101 3.29 8.19 2.27
C ASP A 101 3.61 9.66 2.61
N ASN A 102 4.87 10.07 2.44
CA ASN A 102 5.40 11.39 2.85
C ASN A 102 5.30 11.69 4.37
N VAL A 103 4.99 10.69 5.20
CA VAL A 103 5.00 10.81 6.66
C VAL A 103 6.28 10.18 7.19
N PHE A 104 7.20 11.02 7.67
CA PHE A 104 8.40 10.58 8.37
C PHE A 104 8.05 9.88 9.69
N LEU A 105 8.43 8.62 9.90
CA LEU A 105 8.10 7.87 11.11
C LEU A 105 9.23 7.82 12.15
N GLY A 106 10.47 7.95 11.69
CA GLY A 106 11.70 7.82 12.48
C GLY A 106 12.86 7.47 11.56
N SER A 107 13.96 6.97 12.11
CA SER A 107 15.10 6.52 11.31
C SER A 107 15.66 5.19 11.81
N ILE A 108 16.35 4.49 10.92
CA ILE A 108 17.33 3.47 11.31
C ILE A 108 18.65 4.18 11.55
N ILE A 109 19.18 4.07 12.76
CA ILE A 109 20.52 4.51 13.10
C ILE A 109 21.49 3.36 12.87
N CYS A 110 22.62 3.65 12.22
CA CYS A 110 23.66 2.67 11.96
C CYS A 110 25.06 3.27 12.19
N GLY A 111 26.03 2.43 12.54
CA GLY A 111 27.43 2.81 12.68
C GLY A 111 27.97 2.47 14.06
N GLN A 112 28.33 3.52 14.83
CA GLN A 112 29.13 3.44 16.05
C GLN A 112 30.57 3.00 15.78
N VAL A 113 31.18 3.62 14.76
CA VAL A 113 32.52 3.33 14.27
C VAL A 113 33.44 4.53 14.40
N LEU A 114 34.74 4.29 14.37
CA LEU A 114 35.77 5.30 14.12
C LEU A 114 36.22 5.22 12.66
N LEU A 115 36.63 6.35 12.07
CA LEU A 115 37.20 6.35 10.72
C LEU A 115 38.72 6.09 10.71
N TRP A 116 39.37 6.36 11.84
CA TRP A 116 40.81 6.12 12.06
C TRP A 116 41.07 5.81 13.53
N LYS A 117 42.29 5.36 13.83
CA LYS A 117 42.69 5.06 15.22
C LYS A 117 42.61 6.34 16.08
N PRO A 118 42.08 6.27 17.31
CA PRO A 118 41.93 7.43 18.17
C PRO A 118 43.29 7.99 18.58
N ASP A 119 43.48 9.29 18.37
CA ASP A 119 44.68 10.05 18.74
C ASP A 119 44.48 10.81 20.06
N GLU A 120 45.53 11.48 20.55
CA GLU A 120 45.45 12.27 21.78
C GLU A 120 44.38 13.37 21.70
N PHE A 121 44.18 13.96 20.52
CA PHE A 121 43.17 14.99 20.31
C PHE A 121 41.76 14.42 20.50
N PHE A 122 41.46 13.25 19.92
CA PHE A 122 40.22 12.52 20.14
C PHE A 122 39.98 12.28 21.63
N LEU A 123 41.00 11.81 22.36
CA LEU A 123 40.89 11.53 23.79
C LEU A 123 40.63 12.80 24.63
N GLN A 124 41.29 13.91 24.31
CA GLN A 124 41.05 15.20 24.95
C GLN A 124 39.61 15.70 24.70
N GLN A 125 39.13 15.60 23.46
CA GLN A 125 37.76 15.99 23.11
C GLN A 125 36.74 15.08 23.80
N LEU A 126 37.00 13.78 23.86
CA LEU A 126 36.16 12.82 24.57
C LEU A 126 36.04 13.19 26.06
N LYS A 127 37.15 13.59 26.70
CA LYS A 127 37.16 14.03 28.10
C LYS A 127 36.34 15.30 28.33
N LYS A 128 36.39 16.26 27.39
CA LYS A 128 35.64 17.52 27.46
C LYS A 128 34.15 17.33 27.19
N SER A 129 33.80 16.46 26.25
CA SER A 129 32.42 16.24 25.80
C SER A 129 31.60 15.40 26.78
N ASN A 130 32.25 14.68 27.70
CA ASN A 130 31.57 13.83 28.67
C ASN A 130 31.44 14.48 30.06
N PRO A 131 30.38 14.16 30.81
CA PRO A 131 30.23 14.59 32.21
C PRO A 131 31.42 14.18 33.08
N LYS A 132 31.83 15.04 34.02
CA LYS A 132 32.95 14.78 34.95
C LYS A 132 32.78 13.57 35.86
N ASN A 133 31.55 13.08 36.02
CA ASN A 133 31.23 11.91 36.85
C ASN A 133 31.37 10.57 36.10
N ILE A 134 31.75 10.58 34.81
CA ILE A 134 32.09 9.35 34.09
C ILE A 134 33.54 8.99 34.42
N ASP A 135 33.77 7.74 34.83
CA ASP A 135 35.12 7.20 34.97
C ASP A 135 35.81 7.14 33.60
N PHE A 136 36.76 8.07 33.42
CA PHE A 136 37.45 8.26 32.15
C PHE A 136 38.45 7.13 31.86
N ASP A 137 39.04 6.50 32.88
CA ASP A 137 40.00 5.42 32.67
C ASP A 137 39.30 4.17 32.12
N THR A 138 38.13 3.85 32.68
CA THR A 138 37.26 2.80 32.14
C THR A 138 36.78 3.15 30.72
N LEU A 139 36.44 4.42 30.45
CA LEU A 139 36.04 4.86 29.11
C LEU A 139 37.18 4.68 28.10
N LEU A 140 38.42 5.01 28.48
CA LEU A 140 39.62 4.88 27.67
C LEU A 140 39.92 3.43 27.29
N GLN A 141 39.72 2.50 28.22
CA GLN A 141 39.88 1.07 27.92
C GLN A 141 38.90 0.63 26.83
N ARG A 142 37.64 1.06 26.93
CA ARG A 142 36.58 0.69 25.96
C ARG A 142 36.72 1.35 24.60
N VAL A 143 37.47 2.47 24.49
CA VAL A 143 37.79 3.08 23.19
C VAL A 143 38.59 2.13 22.30
N LYS A 144 39.43 1.27 22.88
CA LYS A 144 40.28 0.32 22.14
C LYS A 144 39.48 -0.75 21.39
N ASP A 145 38.27 -1.03 21.85
CA ASP A 145 37.39 -2.06 21.29
C ASP A 145 36.45 -1.52 20.19
N LEU A 146 36.56 -0.22 19.88
CA LEU A 146 35.69 0.40 18.88
C LEU A 146 36.06 -0.07 17.46
N PRO A 147 35.06 -0.47 16.64
CA PRO A 147 35.31 -0.84 15.26
C PRO A 147 35.80 0.36 14.45
N ILE A 148 36.78 0.13 13.59
CA ILE A 148 37.27 1.11 12.62
C ILE A 148 36.73 0.74 11.25
N SER A 149 36.10 1.70 10.57
CA SER A 149 35.51 1.54 9.24
C SER A 149 36.03 2.64 8.33
N SER A 150 36.40 2.31 7.10
CA SER A 150 36.80 3.32 6.12
C SER A 150 35.59 4.19 5.70
N PRO A 151 35.82 5.42 5.22
CA PRO A 151 34.76 6.24 4.64
C PRO A 151 34.00 5.51 3.52
N GLU A 152 34.71 4.80 2.65
CA GLU A 152 34.13 4.07 1.51
C GLU A 152 33.21 2.94 1.98
N GLN A 153 33.66 2.14 2.96
CA GLN A 153 32.84 1.08 3.56
C GLN A 153 31.61 1.64 4.27
N SER A 154 31.78 2.76 4.98
CA SER A 154 30.69 3.40 5.73
C SER A 154 29.64 3.96 4.77
N GLN A 155 30.06 4.60 3.67
CA GLN A 155 29.17 5.11 2.63
C GLN A 155 28.42 3.95 1.94
N ALA A 156 29.14 2.91 1.49
CA ALA A 156 28.52 1.75 0.85
C ALA A 156 27.49 1.06 1.76
N ALA A 157 27.77 0.97 3.06
CA ALA A 157 26.84 0.43 4.04
C ALA A 157 25.59 1.32 4.21
N ALA A 158 25.75 2.65 4.21
CA ALA A 158 24.63 3.58 4.29
C ALA A 158 23.73 3.53 3.04
N ASP A 159 24.34 3.47 1.85
CA ASP A 159 23.61 3.39 0.57
C ASP A 159 22.81 2.07 0.49
N MET A 160 23.44 0.95 0.84
CA MET A 160 22.78 -0.36 0.89
C MET A 160 21.62 -0.34 1.89
N LEU A 161 21.84 0.19 3.09
CA LEU A 161 20.80 0.27 4.13
C LEU A 161 19.62 1.14 3.68
N PHE A 162 19.87 2.25 2.99
CA PHE A 162 18.83 3.13 2.45
C PHE A 162 17.96 2.41 1.42
N VAL A 163 18.58 1.69 0.48
CA VAL A 163 17.85 0.88 -0.51
C VAL A 163 16.98 -0.18 0.17
N VAL A 164 17.55 -0.89 1.16
CA VAL A 164 16.83 -1.92 1.92
C VAL A 164 15.63 -1.33 2.66
N VAL A 165 15.83 -0.24 3.42
CA VAL A 165 14.76 0.40 4.19
C VAL A 165 13.65 0.91 3.28
N ASN A 166 13.99 1.60 2.17
CA ASN A 166 12.99 2.08 1.22
C ASN A 166 12.23 0.95 0.54
N HIS A 167 12.90 -0.13 0.16
CA HIS A 167 12.24 -1.29 -0.41
C HIS A 167 11.24 -1.92 0.57
N LEU A 168 11.62 -2.05 1.84
CA LEU A 168 10.75 -2.58 2.89
C LEU A 168 9.52 -1.71 3.13
N VAL A 169 9.71 -0.40 3.20
CA VAL A 169 8.60 0.55 3.34
C VAL A 169 7.65 0.47 2.14
N ASN A 170 8.17 0.48 0.91
CA ASN A 170 7.35 0.47 -0.30
C ASN A 170 6.59 -0.85 -0.52
N ARG A 171 7.20 -2.00 -0.18
CA ARG A 171 6.52 -3.30 -0.29
C ARG A 171 5.33 -3.40 0.66
N ASN A 172 5.42 -2.81 1.85
CA ASN A 172 4.32 -2.81 2.80
C ASN A 172 3.14 -1.94 2.32
N ILE A 173 3.38 -0.83 1.61
CA ILE A 173 2.31 0.02 1.07
C ILE A 173 1.41 -0.78 0.12
N HIS A 174 1.97 -1.46 -0.89
CA HIS A 174 1.17 -2.20 -1.86
C HIS A 174 0.42 -3.40 -1.25
N THR A 175 1.03 -4.06 -0.26
CA THR A 175 0.39 -5.19 0.44
C THR A 175 -0.74 -4.69 1.36
N MET A 176 -0.53 -3.57 2.06
CA MET A 176 -1.53 -2.94 2.93
C MET A 176 -2.68 -2.28 2.15
N GLU A 177 -2.44 -1.71 0.96
CA GLU A 177 -3.50 -1.16 0.10
C GLU A 177 -4.49 -2.25 -0.29
N ALA A 178 -3.99 -3.41 -0.73
CA ALA A 178 -4.81 -4.57 -1.07
C ALA A 178 -5.56 -5.10 0.17
N GLU A 179 -4.87 -5.25 1.31
CA GLU A 179 -5.52 -5.70 2.54
C GLU A 179 -6.57 -4.72 3.08
N ASN A 180 -6.32 -3.41 3.00
CA ASN A 180 -7.29 -2.39 3.37
C ASN A 180 -8.51 -2.42 2.44
N ALA A 181 -8.30 -2.58 1.13
CA ALA A 181 -9.38 -2.78 0.17
C ALA A 181 -10.22 -4.02 0.53
N TYR A 182 -9.58 -5.15 0.82
CA TYR A 182 -10.27 -6.39 1.22
C TYR A 182 -11.01 -6.22 2.56
N HIS A 183 -10.42 -5.49 3.50
CA HIS A 183 -11.05 -5.17 4.78
C HIS A 183 -12.30 -4.30 4.60
N LEU A 184 -12.23 -3.26 3.75
CA LEU A 184 -13.37 -2.43 3.41
C LEU A 184 -14.48 -3.26 2.73
N GLU A 185 -14.10 -4.15 1.80
CA GLU A 185 -15.03 -5.07 1.15
C GLU A 185 -15.75 -5.96 2.18
N ARG A 186 -15.00 -6.53 3.14
CA ARG A 186 -15.55 -7.32 4.24
C ARG A 186 -16.55 -6.54 5.09
N LEU A 187 -16.26 -5.27 5.40
CA LEU A 187 -17.18 -4.41 6.15
C LEU A 187 -18.47 -4.14 5.36
N GLN A 188 -18.36 -3.91 4.06
CA GLN A 188 -19.52 -3.70 3.19
C GLN A 188 -20.40 -4.95 3.12
N ILE A 189 -19.80 -6.13 2.93
CA ILE A 189 -20.52 -7.42 2.91
C ILE A 189 -21.32 -7.59 4.21
N LYS A 190 -20.69 -7.34 5.37
CA LYS A 190 -21.37 -7.43 6.68
C LYS A 190 -22.55 -6.47 6.78
N ALA A 191 -22.35 -5.19 6.45
CA ALA A 191 -23.38 -4.17 6.53
C ALA A 191 -24.58 -4.50 5.62
N ASP A 192 -24.32 -5.01 4.42
CA ASP A 192 -25.34 -5.41 3.46
C ASP A 192 -26.16 -6.61 3.96
N LEU A 193 -25.50 -7.63 4.51
CA LEU A 193 -26.17 -8.79 5.12
C LEU A 193 -27.05 -8.36 6.31
N GLU A 194 -26.57 -7.46 7.16
CA GLU A 194 -27.35 -6.93 8.29
C GLU A 194 -28.56 -6.11 7.83
N ASN A 195 -28.39 -5.25 6.82
CA ASN A 195 -29.48 -4.45 6.26
C ASN A 195 -30.58 -5.33 5.64
N ARG A 196 -30.20 -6.44 4.98
CA ARG A 196 -31.15 -7.40 4.41
C ARG A 196 -31.93 -8.15 5.49
N LYS A 197 -31.26 -8.56 6.58
CA LYS A 197 -31.92 -9.14 7.77
C LYS A 197 -32.94 -8.18 8.37
N LYS A 198 -32.59 -6.90 8.54
CA LYS A 198 -33.50 -5.88 9.11
C LYS A 198 -34.73 -5.59 8.25
N LYS A 199 -34.60 -5.67 6.92
CA LYS A 199 -35.70 -5.41 5.98
C LYS A 199 -36.68 -6.58 5.84
N ASN A 200 -36.50 -7.69 6.58
CA ASN A 200 -37.27 -8.93 6.38
C ASN A 200 -37.37 -9.34 4.91
N ILE A 201 -36.37 -8.99 4.10
CA ILE A 201 -36.24 -9.53 2.76
C ILE A 201 -35.89 -10.99 3.01
N SER A 202 -36.86 -11.89 2.82
CA SER A 202 -36.61 -13.32 2.82
C SER A 202 -35.38 -13.53 1.94
N GLY A 203 -34.33 -14.12 2.52
CA GLY A 203 -33.06 -14.31 1.82
C GLY A 203 -33.34 -14.85 0.43
N PHE A 204 -32.67 -14.30 -0.59
CA PHE A 204 -32.78 -14.74 -1.96
C PHE A 204 -32.80 -16.29 -2.03
N THR A 205 -33.94 -16.90 -2.37
CA THR A 205 -34.12 -18.36 -2.27
C THR A 205 -34.07 -19.09 -3.61
N ASP A 206 -34.22 -18.41 -4.75
CA ASP A 206 -34.33 -19.08 -6.06
C ASP A 206 -33.55 -18.43 -7.20
N TYR A 207 -32.80 -19.27 -7.95
CA TYR A 207 -31.93 -18.91 -9.07
C TYR A 207 -32.66 -18.14 -10.18
N GLY A 208 -33.97 -18.31 -10.38
CA GLY A 208 -34.73 -17.56 -11.38
C GLY A 208 -34.65 -16.05 -11.17
N THR A 209 -34.69 -15.59 -9.93
CA THR A 209 -34.58 -14.16 -9.59
C THR A 209 -33.14 -13.66 -9.75
N TYR A 210 -32.13 -14.47 -9.43
CA TYR A 210 -30.72 -14.10 -9.59
C TYR A 210 -30.39 -13.90 -11.06
N LEU A 211 -30.75 -14.88 -11.89
CA LEU A 211 -30.52 -14.79 -13.33
C LEU A 211 -31.28 -13.63 -13.98
N LYS A 212 -32.44 -13.23 -13.42
CA LYS A 212 -33.14 -12.01 -13.86
C LYS A 212 -32.34 -10.75 -13.53
N ASN A 213 -31.75 -10.66 -12.33
CA ASN A 213 -30.92 -9.54 -11.93
C ASN A 213 -29.57 -9.53 -12.68
N GLU A 214 -28.99 -10.70 -12.97
CA GLU A 214 -27.81 -10.87 -13.80
C GLU A 214 -28.05 -10.32 -15.20
N ARG A 215 -29.17 -10.69 -15.85
CA ARG A 215 -29.54 -10.13 -17.16
C ARG A 215 -29.65 -8.60 -17.14
N ARG A 216 -30.21 -8.03 -16.07
CA ARG A 216 -30.27 -6.56 -15.89
C ARG A 216 -28.88 -5.96 -15.74
N PHE A 217 -28.02 -6.58 -14.93
CA PHE A 217 -26.64 -6.17 -14.74
C PHE A 217 -25.87 -6.16 -16.07
N LEU A 218 -25.94 -7.22 -16.87
CA LEU A 218 -25.32 -7.29 -18.19
C LEU A 218 -25.87 -6.22 -19.15
N SER A 219 -27.18 -5.91 -19.08
CA SER A 219 -27.77 -4.81 -19.84
C SER A 219 -27.17 -3.46 -19.46
N TYR A 220 -26.94 -3.19 -18.16
CA TYR A 220 -26.27 -1.96 -17.75
C TYR A 220 -24.82 -1.88 -18.21
N ILE A 221 -24.11 -3.00 -18.29
CA ILE A 221 -22.75 -3.02 -18.88
C ILE A 221 -22.80 -2.63 -20.36
N ARG A 222 -23.67 -3.27 -21.16
CA ARG A 222 -23.83 -2.92 -22.59
C ARG A 222 -24.13 -1.45 -22.81
N LEU A 223 -24.92 -0.86 -21.92
CA LEU A 223 -25.31 0.55 -21.97
C LEU A 223 -24.24 1.51 -21.40
N GLY A 224 -23.13 0.99 -20.87
CA GLY A 224 -22.10 1.79 -20.19
C GLY A 224 -22.59 2.46 -18.90
N ASP A 225 -23.71 2.04 -18.32
CA ASP A 225 -24.28 2.62 -17.09
C ASP A 225 -23.51 2.11 -15.87
N LYS A 226 -22.35 2.73 -15.61
CA LYS A 226 -21.42 2.33 -14.54
C LYS A 226 -22.09 2.30 -13.16
N THR A 227 -22.90 3.29 -12.85
CA THR A 227 -23.58 3.41 -11.55
C THR A 227 -24.59 2.27 -11.33
N LYS A 228 -25.44 1.98 -12.33
CA LYS A 228 -26.40 0.88 -12.21
C LYS A 228 -25.72 -0.48 -12.28
N ALA A 229 -24.67 -0.63 -13.09
CA ALA A 229 -23.89 -1.87 -13.16
C ALA A 229 -23.24 -2.19 -11.81
N GLN A 230 -22.53 -1.24 -11.20
CA GLN A 230 -21.85 -1.43 -9.92
C GLN A 230 -22.82 -1.73 -8.77
N SER A 231 -23.93 -0.99 -8.67
CA SER A 231 -24.95 -1.25 -7.64
C SER A 231 -25.68 -2.58 -7.83
N THR A 232 -25.90 -3.03 -9.07
CA THR A 232 -26.52 -4.34 -9.33
C THR A 232 -25.54 -5.49 -9.06
N LEU A 233 -24.26 -5.32 -9.41
CA LEU A 233 -23.20 -6.28 -9.09
C LEU A 233 -23.11 -6.54 -7.59
N LYS A 234 -23.08 -5.49 -6.77
CA LYS A 234 -23.06 -5.59 -5.31
C LYS A 234 -24.23 -6.44 -4.77
N ASN A 235 -25.43 -6.28 -5.36
CA ASN A 235 -26.58 -7.09 -4.99
C ASN A 235 -26.44 -8.55 -5.40
N LEU A 236 -25.94 -8.82 -6.62
CA LEU A 236 -25.69 -10.17 -7.11
C LEU A 236 -24.67 -10.92 -6.25
N LEU A 237 -23.57 -10.27 -5.87
CA LEU A 237 -22.56 -10.89 -5.02
C LEU A 237 -23.12 -11.25 -3.63
N THR A 238 -23.93 -10.37 -3.05
CA THR A 238 -24.61 -10.65 -1.77
C THR A 238 -25.67 -11.77 -1.89
N ASP A 239 -26.43 -11.79 -2.99
CA ASP A 239 -27.39 -12.86 -3.29
C ASP A 239 -26.68 -14.21 -3.42
N LEU A 240 -25.56 -14.24 -4.15
CA LEU A 240 -24.74 -15.42 -4.36
C LEU A 240 -24.15 -15.93 -3.03
N LEU A 241 -23.60 -15.04 -2.22
CA LEU A 241 -23.06 -15.38 -0.90
C LEU A 241 -24.11 -16.02 0.01
N THR A 242 -25.32 -15.44 0.00
CA THR A 242 -26.45 -15.94 0.81
C THR A 242 -26.94 -17.30 0.29
N LYS A 243 -27.09 -17.45 -1.03
CA LYS A 243 -27.60 -18.68 -1.66
C LYS A 243 -26.70 -19.88 -1.46
N THR A 244 -25.39 -19.65 -1.53
CA THR A 244 -24.35 -20.70 -1.42
C THR A 244 -23.91 -20.94 0.02
N ALA A 245 -24.48 -20.21 1.00
CA ALA A 245 -24.03 -20.23 2.39
C ALA A 245 -22.51 -20.01 2.56
N GLY A 246 -21.88 -19.27 1.64
CA GLY A 246 -20.43 -19.04 1.66
C GLY A 246 -19.58 -20.17 1.11
N GLU A 247 -20.16 -21.15 0.40
CA GLU A 247 -19.41 -22.22 -0.24
C GLU A 247 -18.50 -21.68 -1.36
N LYS A 248 -17.19 -21.64 -1.06
CA LYS A 248 -16.18 -20.97 -1.89
C LYS A 248 -16.09 -21.50 -3.31
N ALA A 249 -16.12 -22.82 -3.48
CA ALA A 249 -15.98 -23.46 -4.79
C ALA A 249 -17.10 -23.02 -5.75
N THR A 250 -18.34 -23.05 -5.27
CA THR A 250 -19.51 -22.60 -6.03
C THR A 250 -19.46 -21.10 -6.32
N ILE A 251 -19.06 -20.28 -5.35
CA ILE A 251 -18.89 -18.83 -5.54
C ILE A 251 -17.85 -18.54 -6.64
N LYS A 252 -16.70 -19.22 -6.60
CA LYS A 252 -15.62 -19.06 -7.59
C LYS A 252 -16.10 -19.37 -9.01
N ILE A 253 -16.80 -20.49 -9.20
CA ILE A 253 -17.36 -20.87 -10.51
C ILE A 253 -18.32 -19.78 -11.02
N ARG A 254 -19.27 -19.34 -10.18
CA ARG A 254 -20.26 -18.33 -10.57
C ARG A 254 -19.64 -16.96 -10.88
N ILE A 255 -18.60 -16.57 -10.14
CA ILE A 255 -17.88 -15.32 -10.40
C ILE A 255 -17.11 -15.37 -11.73
N LEU A 256 -16.45 -16.49 -12.04
CA LEU A 256 -15.76 -16.68 -13.32
C LEU A 256 -16.76 -16.63 -14.50
N GLU A 257 -17.93 -17.26 -14.35
CA GLU A 257 -19.03 -17.16 -15.31
C GLU A 257 -19.51 -15.72 -15.48
N LEU A 258 -19.76 -15.02 -14.37
CA LEU A 258 -20.23 -13.63 -14.40
C LEU A 258 -19.22 -12.70 -15.08
N ALA A 259 -17.91 -12.86 -14.80
CA ALA A 259 -16.85 -12.10 -15.45
C ALA A 259 -16.80 -12.36 -16.96
N SER A 260 -16.94 -13.64 -17.36
CA SER A 260 -16.99 -14.04 -18.77
C SER A 260 -18.22 -13.52 -19.51
N LEU A 261 -19.37 -13.43 -18.85
CA LEU A 261 -20.58 -12.82 -19.42
C LEU A 261 -20.45 -11.30 -19.50
N SER A 262 -19.82 -10.69 -18.49
CA SER A 262 -19.60 -9.24 -18.42
C SER A 262 -18.64 -8.74 -19.49
N SER A 263 -17.58 -9.50 -19.78
CA SER A 263 -16.62 -9.17 -20.83
C SER A 263 -17.30 -9.10 -22.20
N ARG A 264 -18.14 -10.09 -22.52
CA ARG A 264 -18.95 -10.12 -23.75
C ARG A 264 -19.92 -8.96 -23.82
N ALA A 265 -20.63 -8.68 -22.72
CA ALA A 265 -21.53 -7.54 -22.63
C ALA A 265 -20.81 -6.19 -22.82
N ALA A 266 -19.55 -6.07 -22.37
CA ALA A 266 -18.74 -4.88 -22.57
C ALA A 266 -18.31 -4.71 -24.04
N VAL A 267 -17.91 -5.80 -24.70
CA VAL A 267 -17.60 -5.79 -26.15
C VAL A 267 -18.84 -5.44 -26.97
N GLU A 268 -20.00 -6.01 -26.64
CA GLU A 268 -21.29 -5.62 -27.23
C GLU A 268 -21.64 -4.15 -26.98
N GLY A 269 -21.14 -3.57 -25.89
CA GLY A 269 -21.27 -2.14 -25.56
C GLY A 269 -20.25 -1.23 -26.26
N GLY A 270 -19.29 -1.78 -27.01
CA GLY A 270 -18.28 -1.01 -27.75
C GLY A 270 -16.89 -0.96 -27.12
N ALA A 271 -16.60 -1.77 -26.09
CA ALA A 271 -15.23 -1.96 -25.62
C ALA A 271 -14.37 -2.75 -26.62
N ASP A 272 -13.06 -2.47 -26.64
CA ASP A 272 -12.10 -3.20 -27.46
C ASP A 272 -12.04 -4.68 -27.07
N ALA A 273 -12.27 -5.58 -28.04
CA ALA A 273 -12.33 -7.00 -27.77
C ALA A 273 -10.99 -7.55 -27.25
N GLU A 274 -9.87 -7.14 -27.85
CA GLU A 274 -8.55 -7.66 -27.49
C GLU A 274 -8.16 -7.23 -26.06
N GLN A 275 -8.31 -5.95 -25.73
CA GLN A 275 -8.05 -5.45 -24.38
C GLN A 275 -8.97 -6.08 -23.33
N VAL A 276 -10.23 -6.33 -23.66
CA VAL A 276 -11.17 -6.98 -22.75
C VAL A 276 -10.78 -8.44 -22.51
N MET A 277 -10.35 -9.18 -23.53
CA MET A 277 -9.91 -10.57 -23.38
C MET A 277 -8.63 -10.69 -22.56
N VAL A 278 -7.65 -9.81 -22.75
CA VAL A 278 -6.43 -9.76 -21.92
C VAL A 278 -6.78 -9.57 -20.45
N LYS A 279 -7.61 -8.58 -20.13
CA LYS A 279 -8.05 -8.33 -18.74
C LYS A 279 -8.82 -9.49 -18.12
N LEU A 280 -9.65 -10.18 -18.92
CA LEU A 280 -10.35 -11.38 -18.45
C LEU A 280 -9.36 -12.51 -18.15
N GLN A 281 -8.34 -12.69 -18.99
CA GLN A 281 -7.29 -13.69 -18.76
C GLN A 281 -6.48 -13.39 -17.50
N ASP A 282 -6.07 -12.13 -17.31
CA ASP A 282 -5.38 -11.69 -16.09
C ASP A 282 -6.22 -11.96 -14.84
N PHE A 283 -7.50 -11.61 -14.87
CA PHE A 283 -8.44 -11.91 -13.79
C PHE A 283 -8.54 -13.41 -13.51
N ASN A 284 -8.68 -14.25 -14.54
CA ASN A 284 -8.78 -15.70 -14.36
C ASN A 284 -7.53 -16.28 -13.68
N ASN A 285 -6.34 -15.83 -14.09
CA ASN A 285 -5.07 -16.24 -13.49
C ASN A 285 -4.98 -15.79 -12.02
N GLU A 286 -5.36 -14.56 -11.71
CA GLU A 286 -5.35 -14.04 -10.34
C GLU A 286 -6.30 -14.81 -9.42
N VAL A 287 -7.44 -15.27 -9.95
CA VAL A 287 -8.51 -15.96 -9.22
C VAL A 287 -8.16 -17.40 -8.87
N GLU A 288 -7.16 -18.00 -9.51
CA GLU A 288 -6.71 -19.35 -9.18
C GLU A 288 -6.18 -19.48 -7.75
N SER A 289 -5.41 -18.50 -7.29
CA SER A 289 -4.72 -18.50 -5.99
C SER A 289 -5.49 -17.89 -4.82
N ILE A 290 -6.71 -17.40 -5.04
CA ILE A 290 -7.48 -16.70 -3.99
C ILE A 290 -8.14 -17.70 -3.02
N GLU A 291 -8.00 -17.45 -1.72
CA GLU A 291 -8.63 -18.27 -0.67
C GLU A 291 -9.78 -17.59 0.07
N ARG A 292 -9.87 -16.25 0.00
CA ARG A 292 -10.78 -15.42 0.78
C ARG A 292 -11.90 -14.82 -0.09
N ILE A 293 -13.14 -14.88 0.39
CA ILE A 293 -14.33 -14.43 -0.37
C ILE A 293 -14.27 -12.93 -0.67
N GLU A 294 -13.83 -12.13 0.30
CA GLU A 294 -13.65 -10.68 0.15
C GLU A 294 -12.64 -10.32 -0.93
N GLU A 295 -11.62 -11.16 -1.13
CA GLU A 295 -10.64 -10.95 -2.20
C GLU A 295 -11.25 -11.28 -3.56
N PHE A 296 -12.04 -12.36 -3.69
CA PHE A 296 -12.80 -12.62 -4.91
C PHE A 296 -13.75 -11.47 -5.27
N PHE A 297 -14.45 -10.93 -4.26
CA PHE A 297 -15.42 -9.85 -4.46
C PHE A 297 -14.74 -8.56 -4.90
N PHE A 298 -13.61 -8.22 -4.27
CA PHE A 298 -12.82 -7.06 -4.69
C PHE A 298 -12.30 -7.21 -6.13
N LYS A 299 -11.75 -8.38 -6.48
CA LYS A 299 -11.18 -8.64 -7.81
C LYS A 299 -12.23 -8.60 -8.91
N VAL A 300 -13.42 -9.18 -8.67
CA VAL A 300 -14.52 -9.12 -9.65
C VAL A 300 -15.07 -7.70 -9.80
N HIS A 301 -15.15 -6.93 -8.71
CA HIS A 301 -15.49 -5.51 -8.78
C HIS A 301 -14.49 -4.72 -9.64
N LYS A 302 -13.19 -4.99 -9.47
CA LYS A 302 -12.11 -4.34 -10.21
C LYS A 302 -12.20 -4.66 -11.71
N VAL A 303 -12.26 -5.93 -12.10
CA VAL A 303 -12.28 -6.31 -13.53
C VAL A 303 -13.52 -5.77 -14.26
N ILE A 304 -14.69 -5.78 -13.60
CA ILE A 304 -15.91 -5.22 -14.19
C ILE A 304 -15.82 -3.71 -14.37
N ALA A 305 -15.21 -3.00 -13.43
CA ALA A 305 -14.95 -1.56 -13.59
C ALA A 305 -14.01 -1.29 -14.78
N GLU A 306 -12.98 -2.11 -14.95
CA GLU A 306 -12.05 -2.00 -16.08
C GLU A 306 -12.69 -2.31 -17.43
N PHE A 307 -13.67 -3.21 -17.48
CA PHE A 307 -14.50 -3.45 -18.66
C PHE A 307 -15.35 -2.22 -19.00
N LEU A 308 -16.05 -1.66 -18.01
CA LEU A 308 -16.89 -0.47 -18.17
C LEU A 308 -16.08 0.76 -18.62
N ASP A 309 -14.86 0.93 -18.10
CA ASP A 309 -13.97 2.03 -18.50
C ASP A 309 -13.43 1.86 -19.93
N GLY A 310 -13.40 0.63 -20.45
CA GLY A 310 -13.02 0.33 -21.84
C GLY A 310 -14.06 0.77 -22.86
N ILE A 311 -15.35 0.78 -22.50
CA ILE A 311 -16.46 1.14 -23.39
C ILE A 311 -16.36 2.59 -23.89
N PHE A 312 -15.81 3.49 -23.07
CA PHE A 312 -15.72 4.92 -23.39
C PHE A 312 -14.42 5.34 -24.08
N LYS A 313 -13.47 4.43 -24.29
CA LYS A 313 -12.14 4.77 -24.85
C LYS A 313 -12.08 4.78 -26.38
N LEU A 314 -13.00 4.09 -27.06
CA LEU A 314 -12.98 3.95 -28.54
C LEU A 314 -14.09 4.69 -29.28
N ALA A 315 -15.13 5.15 -28.59
CA ALA A 315 -16.10 6.01 -29.22
C ALA A 315 -15.51 7.42 -29.31
N ASP A 316 -15.13 7.84 -30.52
CA ASP A 316 -14.87 9.23 -30.84
C ASP A 316 -15.86 10.12 -30.07
N LYS A 317 -15.36 11.08 -29.27
CA LYS A 317 -16.17 11.94 -28.37
C LYS A 317 -17.39 12.57 -29.04
N LYS A 318 -17.39 12.64 -30.38
CA LYS A 318 -18.47 13.13 -31.24
C LYS A 318 -19.60 12.13 -31.47
N HIS A 319 -19.32 10.83 -31.61
CA HIS A 319 -20.35 9.81 -31.83
C HIS A 319 -21.03 9.40 -30.53
N LEU A 320 -20.30 9.37 -29.40
CA LEU A 320 -20.88 9.00 -28.11
C LEU A 320 -21.81 10.08 -27.53
N SER A 321 -21.56 11.36 -27.84
CA SER A 321 -22.52 12.44 -27.52
C SER A 321 -23.78 12.33 -28.37
N LEU A 322 -23.65 12.04 -29.66
CA LEU A 322 -24.79 11.80 -30.56
C LEU A 322 -25.66 10.63 -30.09
N VAL A 323 -25.04 9.49 -29.73
CA VAL A 323 -25.77 8.30 -29.23
C VAL A 323 -26.45 8.58 -27.89
N ASN A 324 -25.75 9.23 -26.95
CA ASN A 324 -26.36 9.59 -25.67
C ASN A 324 -27.49 10.61 -25.80
N ASN A 325 -27.34 11.59 -26.70
CA ASN A 325 -28.38 12.57 -26.98
C ASN A 325 -29.58 11.92 -27.68
N ALA A 326 -29.34 10.98 -28.60
CA ALA A 326 -30.39 10.17 -29.25
C ALA A 326 -31.18 9.41 -28.20
N ARG A 327 -30.46 8.75 -27.29
CA ARG A 327 -31.03 7.98 -26.20
C ARG A 327 -31.86 8.86 -25.27
N ASN A 328 -31.35 10.01 -24.84
CA ASN A 328 -32.08 10.92 -23.95
C ASN A 328 -33.35 11.43 -24.62
N PHE A 329 -33.28 11.82 -25.91
CA PHE A 329 -34.45 12.23 -26.67
C PHE A 329 -35.52 11.15 -26.75
N ILE A 330 -35.12 9.90 -27.05
CA ILE A 330 -36.03 8.75 -27.08
C ILE A 330 -36.64 8.51 -25.69
N MET A 331 -35.84 8.53 -24.63
CA MET A 331 -36.29 8.31 -23.26
C MET A 331 -37.18 9.43 -22.71
N GLU A 332 -37.09 10.65 -23.24
CA GLU A 332 -37.98 11.75 -22.88
C GLU A 332 -39.27 11.74 -23.70
N ASN A 333 -39.25 11.15 -24.90
CA ASN A 333 -40.35 11.23 -25.88
C ASN A 333 -40.99 9.88 -26.22
N TYR A 334 -40.64 8.78 -25.53
CA TYR A 334 -41.18 7.43 -25.82
C TYR A 334 -42.70 7.30 -25.65
N HIS A 335 -43.33 8.25 -24.98
CA HIS A 335 -44.79 8.33 -24.81
C HIS A 335 -45.50 8.91 -26.06
N LYS A 336 -44.76 9.29 -27.10
CA LYS A 336 -45.25 9.81 -28.39
C LYS A 336 -44.72 8.94 -29.55
N PRO A 337 -45.37 8.97 -30.73
CA PRO A 337 -44.85 8.29 -31.91
C PRO A 337 -43.50 8.90 -32.32
N LEU A 338 -42.43 8.15 -32.09
CA LEU A 338 -41.06 8.50 -32.45
C LEU A 338 -40.77 8.04 -33.88
N THR A 339 -40.13 8.91 -34.66
CA THR A 339 -39.64 8.55 -36.00
C THR A 339 -38.13 8.75 -36.07
N LEU A 340 -37.45 7.92 -36.87
CA LEU A 340 -36.02 8.05 -37.16
C LEU A 340 -35.65 9.47 -37.59
N LYS A 341 -36.51 10.11 -38.39
CA LYS A 341 -36.35 11.49 -38.83
C LYS A 341 -36.38 12.49 -37.68
N ALA A 342 -37.33 12.36 -36.75
CA ALA A 342 -37.44 13.27 -35.61
C ALA A 342 -36.23 13.19 -34.67
N THR A 343 -35.67 11.98 -34.47
CA THR A 343 -34.44 11.81 -33.70
C THR A 343 -33.23 12.37 -34.46
N ALA A 344 -33.17 12.24 -35.79
CA ALA A 344 -32.10 12.79 -36.62
C ALA A 344 -32.08 14.31 -36.65
N ASP A 345 -33.27 14.92 -36.78
CA ASP A 345 -33.45 16.37 -36.77
C ASP A 345 -33.03 16.96 -35.41
N TYR A 346 -33.37 16.31 -34.29
CA TYR A 346 -32.95 16.73 -32.95
C TYR A 346 -31.42 16.70 -32.74
N LEU A 347 -30.75 15.77 -33.41
CA LEU A 347 -29.31 15.56 -33.29
C LEU A 347 -28.49 16.30 -34.35
N PHE A 348 -29.15 17.02 -35.27
CA PHE A 348 -28.53 17.69 -36.41
C PHE A 348 -27.67 16.75 -37.27
N ILE A 349 -28.13 15.51 -37.46
CA ILE A 349 -27.50 14.52 -38.35
C ILE A 349 -28.49 14.02 -39.40
N SER A 350 -27.98 13.43 -40.49
CA SER A 350 -28.88 12.84 -41.48
C SER A 350 -29.55 11.57 -40.93
N PRO A 351 -30.80 11.26 -41.33
CA PRO A 351 -31.47 10.03 -40.93
C PRO A 351 -30.74 8.73 -41.33
N SER A 352 -29.79 8.81 -42.27
CA SER A 352 -28.96 7.68 -42.72
C SER A 352 -27.73 7.44 -41.85
N HIS A 353 -27.41 8.37 -40.94
CA HIS A 353 -26.27 8.32 -40.02
C HIS A 353 -26.70 8.05 -38.57
N LEU A 354 -27.98 7.73 -38.38
CA LEU A 354 -28.65 7.42 -37.11
C LEU A 354 -29.08 5.96 -37.12
#